data_AF-A0A7C1CZF7-F1
#
_entry.id   AF-A0A7C1CZF7-F1
#
_cell.length_a   1.000
_cell.length_b   1.000
_cell.length_c   1.000
_cell.angle_alpha   90.00
_cell.angle_beta   90.00
_cell.angle_gamma   90.00
#
_symmetry.space_group_name_H-M   'P 1'
#
loop_
_entity.id
_entity.type
_entity.pdbx_description
1 polymer ?
#
loop_
_entity_poly.entity_id
_entity_poly.type
_entity_poly.pdbx_seq_one_letter_code
_entity_poly.pdbx_strand_id
1 'polypeptide(L)' 'MKTEEAYIHWIKRFILFHKKRTPKEMGENEINQFITHLAVKDKVSASTQNQALCAIVFLYK' A
#
# COMPACT_ATOMS: atom_id res chain seq x y z
N MET A 1 1.97 -10.03 15.17
CA MET A 1 1.17 -9.61 14.01
C MET A 1 1.37 -10.65 12.94
N LYS A 2 0.32 -11.38 12.55
CA LYS A 2 0.46 -12.39 11.49
C LYS A 2 0.66 -11.66 10.18
N THR A 3 1.65 -12.08 9.38
CA THR A 3 2.08 -11.41 8.14
C THR A 3 0.91 -11.17 7.17
N GLU A 4 -0.07 -12.07 7.17
CA GLU A 4 -1.29 -11.98 6.36
C GLU A 4 -2.23 -10.83 6.78
N GLU A 5 -2.45 -10.64 8.08
CA GLU A 5 -3.29 -9.55 8.61
C GLU A 5 -2.69 -8.18 8.27
N ALA A 6 -1.36 -8.09 8.34
CA ALA A 6 -0.61 -6.90 7.94
C ALA A 6 -0.82 -6.58 6.45
N TYR A 7 -0.77 -7.60 5.59
CA TYR A 7 -0.88 -7.42 4.16
C TYR A 7 -2.31 -7.01 3.77
N ILE A 8 -3.32 -7.68 4.33
CA ILE A 8 -4.73 -7.31 4.14
C ILE A 8 -4.97 -5.86 4.58
N HIS A 9 -4.37 -5.42 5.69
CA HIS A 9 -4.50 -4.05 6.16
C HIS A 9 -3.95 -3.04 5.13
N TRP A 10 -2.74 -3.25 4.62
CA TRP A 10 -2.12 -2.35 3.65
C TRP A 10 -2.84 -2.34 2.29
N ILE A 11 -3.25 -3.50 1.81
CA ILE A 11 -4.04 -3.62 0.57
C ILE A 11 -5.36 -2.85 0.69
N LYS A 12 -6.07 -2.98 1.82
CA LYS A 12 -7.30 -2.22 2.07
C LYS A 12 -7.05 -0.71 2.10
N ARG A 13 -5.99 -0.25 2.78
CA ARG A 13 -5.63 1.18 2.81
C ARG A 13 -5.28 1.71 1.42
N PHE A 14 -4.55 0.94 0.62
CA PHE A 14 -4.21 1.30 -0.76
C PHE A 14 -5.46 1.49 -1.64
N ILE A 15 -6.40 0.54 -1.60
CA ILE A 15 -7.67 0.63 -2.35
C ILE A 15 -8.51 1.82 -1.89
N LEU A 16 -8.59 2.06 -0.58
CA LEU A 16 -9.35 3.19 -0.03
C LEU A 16 -8.73 4.54 -0.38
N PHE A 17 -7.39 4.64 -0.34
CA PHE A 17 -6.66 5.84 -0.74
C PHE A 17 -6.97 6.23 -2.19
N HIS A 18 -7.07 5.24 -3.07
CA HIS A 18 -7.45 5.42 -4.48
C HIS A 18 -8.96 5.37 -4.74
N LYS A 19 -9.78 5.70 -3.72
CA LYS A 19 -11.25 5.83 -3.83
C LYS A 19 -11.94 4.57 -4.38
N LYS A 20 -11.45 3.40 -4.00
CA LYS A 20 -11.95 2.08 -4.46
C LYS A 20 -11.78 1.84 -5.96
N ARG A 21 -10.82 2.51 -6.61
CA ARG A 21 -10.38 2.11 -7.96
C ARG A 21 -9.91 0.66 -7.94
N THR A 22 -10.15 -0.04 -9.04
CA THR A 22 -9.80 -1.46 -9.15
C THR A 22 -8.28 -1.60 -9.22
N PRO A 23 -7.64 -2.47 -8.43
CA PRO A 23 -6.18 -2.67 -8.48
C PRO A 23 -5.66 -3.01 -9.87
N LYS A 24 -6.44 -3.70 -10.70
CA LYS A 24 -6.09 -4.02 -12.10
C LYS A 24 -5.91 -2.79 -13.00
N GLU A 25 -6.48 -1.64 -12.63
CA GLU A 25 -6.38 -0.37 -13.35
C GLU A 25 -5.33 0.57 -12.75
N MET A 26 -4.64 0.10 -11.71
CA MET A 26 -3.64 0.84 -10.96
C MET A 26 -2.30 0.16 -11.13
N GLY A 27 -1.23 0.94 -11.21
CA GLY A 27 0.12 0.44 -11.40
C GLY A 27 1.14 1.17 -10.56
N GLU A 28 2.37 1.22 -11.05
CA GLU A 28 3.51 1.81 -10.36
C GLU A 28 3.25 3.26 -9.88
N ASN A 29 2.55 4.06 -10.68
CA ASN A 29 2.23 5.44 -10.32
C ASN A 29 1.37 5.52 -9.05
N GLU A 30 0.29 4.74 -8.98
CA GLU A 30 -0.58 4.66 -7.80
C GLU A 30 0.14 4.11 -6.57
N ILE A 31 1.04 3.14 -6.76
CA ILE A 31 1.89 2.60 -5.70
C ILE A 31 2.78 3.72 -5.14
N ASN A 32 3.51 4.42 -6.00
CA ASN A 32 4.42 5.51 -5.61
C ASN A 32 3.68 6.65 -4.91
N GLN A 33 2.49 7.03 -5.39
CA GLN A 33 1.66 8.05 -4.73
C GLN A 33 1.26 7.62 -3.32
N PHE A 34 0.84 6.36 -3.14
CA PHE A 34 0.44 5.85 -1.84
C PHE A 34 1.62 5.78 -0.86
N ILE A 35 2.76 5.23 -1.29
CA ILE A 35 3.96 5.15 -0.43
C ILE A 35 4.48 6.55 -0.07
N THR A 36 4.49 7.48 -1.02
CA THR A 36 4.87 8.88 -0.78
C THR A 36 3.91 9.55 0.21
N HIS A 37 2.62 9.29 0.11
CA HIS A 37 1.63 9.78 1.07
C HIS A 37 1.92 9.25 2.48
N LEU A 38 2.21 7.96 2.61
CA LEU A 38 2.58 7.36 3.89
C LEU A 38 3.84 8.01 4.50
N ALA A 39 4.84 8.31 3.67
CA ALA A 39 6.09 8.94 4.10
C ALA A 39 5.90 10.40 4.52
N VAL A 40 5.16 11.19 3.73
CA VAL A 40 5.09 12.65 3.90
C VAL A 40 3.95 13.08 4.81
N LYS A 41 2.78 12.46 4.69
CA LYS A 41 1.57 12.82 5.45
C LYS A 41 1.47 12.03 6.74
N ASP A 42 1.57 10.70 6.65
CA ASP A 42 1.46 9.83 7.83
C ASP A 42 2.79 9.70 8.59
N LYS A 43 3.90 10.16 8.01
CA LYS A 43 5.26 10.14 8.60
C LYS A 43 5.68 8.76 9.13
N VAL A 44 5.24 7.70 8.46
CA VAL A 44 5.59 6.33 8.88
C VAL A 44 7.05 6.03 8.56
N SER A 45 7.66 5.13 9.35
CA SER A 45 9.06 4.74 9.17
C SER A 45 9.30 4.05 7.83
N ALA A 46 10.55 4.04 7.37
CA ALA A 46 10.93 3.33 6.14
C ALA A 46 10.59 1.83 6.20
N SER A 47 10.70 1.19 7.37
CA SER A 47 10.34 -0.23 7.53
C SER A 47 8.83 -0.46 7.41
N THR A 48 8.00 0.50 7.85
CA THR A 48 6.55 0.47 7.65
C THR A 48 6.19 0.70 6.18
N GLN A 49 6.86 1.62 5.49
CA GLN A 49 6.69 1.83 4.05
C GLN A 49 7.02 0.55 3.27
N ASN A 50 8.12 -0.13 3.62
CA ASN A 50 8.52 -1.37 2.97
C ASN A 50 7.49 -2.50 3.19
N GLN A 51 6.88 -2.60 4.37
CA GLN A 51 5.79 -3.55 4.62
C GLN A 51 4.56 -3.25 3.76
N ALA A 52 4.19 -1.98 3.61
CA ALA A 52 3.10 -1.57 2.73
C ALA A 52 3.41 -1.89 1.26
N LEU A 53 4.63 -1.61 0.80
CA LEU A 53 5.07 -1.92 -0.55
C LEU A 53 5.03 -3.42 -0.83
N CYS A 54 5.60 -4.25 0.06
CA CYS A 54 5.58 -5.70 -0.07
C CYS A 54 4.15 -6.26 -0.15
N ALA A 55 3.23 -5.74 0.65
CA ALA A 55 1.82 -6.14 0.62
C ALA A 55 1.15 -5.80 -0.72
N ILE A 56 1.43 -4.63 -1.28
CA ILE A 56 0.86 -4.21 -2.57
C ILE A 56 1.50 -5.00 -3.71
N VAL A 57 2.81 -5.20 -3.72
CA VAL A 57 3.47 -6.06 -4.72
C VAL A 57 2.94 -7.49 -4.66
N PHE A 58 2.67 -8.01 -3.46
CA PHE A 58 2.05 -9.32 -3.30
C PHE A 58 0.64 -9.39 -3.89
N LEU A 59 -0.16 -8.31 -3.81
CA LEU A 59 -1.48 -8.25 -4.46
C LEU A 59 -1.42 -8.37 -5.99
N TYR A 60 -0.32 -7.92 -6.61
CA TYR A 60 -0.11 -7.97 -8.07
C TYR A 60 0.59 -9.24 -8.55
N LYS A 61 1.09 -10.07 -7.64
CA LYS A 61 1.66 -11.39 -7.95
C LYS A 61 0.55 -12.44 -8.03
#